data_AF-A0A942U8Y1-F1
#
_entry.id   AF-A0A942U8Y1-F1
#
_cell.length_a   1.000
_cell.length_b   1.000
_cell.length_c   1.000
_cell.angle_alpha   90.00
_cell.angle_beta   90.00
_cell.angle_gamma   90.00
#
_symmetry.space_group_name_H-M   'P 1'
#
loop_
_entity.id
_entity.type
_entity.pdbx_description
1 polymer ?
#
loop_
_entity_poly.entity_id
_entity_poly.type
_entity_poly.pdbx_seq_one_letter_code
_entity_poly.pdbx_strand_id
1 'polypeptide(L)' 'MHYVYKTGIYQNSAKKRWEYWYVGPNELRILVSWLSWNAFKEYETWEKNCLIEKAG' A
#
# COMPACT_ATOMS: atom_id res chain seq x y z
N MET A 1 8.51 -12.43 -15.18
CA MET A 1 8.83 -11.54 -14.06
C MET A 1 7.91 -10.33 -14.18
N HIS A 2 6.91 -10.17 -13.32
CA HIS A 2 6.01 -9.01 -13.39
C HIS A 2 6.73 -7.80 -12.80
N TYR A 3 7.15 -6.87 -13.65
CA TYR A 3 7.83 -5.66 -13.21
C TYR A 3 6.85 -4.79 -12.41
N VAL A 4 7.21 -4.49 -11.16
CA VAL A 4 6.51 -3.53 -10.32
C VAL A 4 7.07 -2.15 -10.64
N TYR A 5 6.22 -1.25 -11.13
CA TYR A 5 6.67 0.08 -11.56
C TYR A 5 6.60 1.10 -10.44
N LYS A 6 5.54 1.05 -9.61
CA LYS A 6 5.36 1.92 -8.43
C LYS A 6 4.60 1.16 -7.35
N THR A 7 4.87 1.45 -6.09
CA THR A 7 4.05 0.98 -4.97
C THR A 7 3.80 2.11 -4.00
N GLY A 8 2.84 1.96 -3.09
CA GLY A 8 2.60 2.96 -2.07
C GLY A 8 1.57 2.54 -1.04
N ILE A 9 1.66 3.17 0.12
CA ILE A 9 0.68 3.08 1.19
C ILE A 9 -0.05 4.41 1.27
N TYR A 10 -1.38 4.39 1.33
CA TYR A 10 -2.16 5.60 1.60
C TYR A 10 -3.32 5.32 2.55
N GLN A 11 -3.85 6.40 3.14
CA GLN A 11 -4.98 6.37 4.04
C GLN A 11 -6.29 6.46 3.27
N ASN A 12 -7.16 5.47 3.43
CA ASN A 12 -8.53 5.50 2.92
C ASN A 12 -9.50 5.87 4.04
N SER A 13 -9.76 7.17 4.19
CA SER A 13 -10.62 7.70 5.25
C SER A 13 -12.07 7.25 5.16
N ALA A 14 -12.59 7.05 3.95
CA ALA A 14 -13.96 6.57 3.75
C ALA A 14 -14.16 5.14 4.30
N LYS A 15 -13.11 4.31 4.23
CA LYS A 15 -13.13 2.90 4.69
C LYS A 15 -12.40 2.68 6.02
N LYS A 16 -11.86 3.73 6.64
CA LYS A 16 -11.08 3.68 7.89
C LYS A 16 -9.99 2.60 7.88
N ARG A 17 -9.20 2.58 6.78
CA ARG A 17 -8.12 1.61 6.58
C ARG A 17 -6.93 2.24 5.86
N TRP A 18 -5.76 1.68 6.07
CA TRP A 18 -4.58 1.89 5.23
C TRP A 18 -4.56 0.86 4.12
N GLU A 19 -4.17 1.26 2.91
CA GLU A 19 -4.20 0.39 1.73
C GLU A 19 -2.84 0.32 1.05
N TYR A 20 -2.40 -0.89 0.73
CA TYR A 20 -1.23 -1.16 -0.11
C TYR A 20 -1.62 -1.27 -1.56
N TRP A 21 -0.95 -0.54 -2.42
CA TRP A 21 -1.14 -0.67 -3.85
C TRP A 21 0.18 -0.87 -4.56
N TYR A 22 0.13 -1.66 -5.64
CA TYR A 22 1.17 -1.65 -6.66
C TYR A 22 0.57 -1.26 -8.01
N VAL A 23 1.42 -0.65 -8.83
CA VAL A 23 1.14 -0.29 -10.22
C VAL A 23 1.96 -1.21 -11.11
N GLY A 24 1.25 -2.04 -11.89
CA GLY A 24 1.85 -2.92 -12.87
C GLY A 24 2.24 -2.20 -14.18
N PRO A 25 2.77 -2.94 -15.17
CA PRO A 25 3.26 -2.39 -16.44
C PRO A 25 2.22 -1.62 -17.26
N ASN A 26 0.94 -1.94 -17.07
CA ASN A 26 -0.17 -1.32 -17.81
C ASN A 26 -0.83 -0.17 -17.04
N GLU A 27 -0.10 0.44 -16.09
CA GLU A 27 -0.62 1.45 -15.15
C GLU A 27 -1.80 0.98 -14.26
N LEU A 28 -2.09 -0.33 -14.29
CA LEU A 28 -3.16 -0.91 -13.51
C LEU A 28 -2.79 -0.87 -12.02
N ARG A 29 -3.57 -0.11 -11.24
CA ARG A 29 -3.45 -0.05 -9.79
C ARG A 29 -4.19 -1.21 -9.14
N ILE A 30 -3.48 -2.09 -8.44
CA ILE A 30 -4.05 -3.27 -7.78
C ILE A 30 -3.91 -3.14 -6.28
N LEU A 31 -5.03 -3.31 -5.55
CA LEU A 31 -5.04 -3.39 -4.10
C LEU A 31 -4.49 -4.74 -3.71
N VAL A 32 -3.38 -4.76 -2.99
CA VAL A 32 -2.74 -6.02 -2.57
C VAL A 32 -3.19 -6.38 -1.17
N SER A 33 -3.23 -5.40 -0.27
CA SER A 33 -3.50 -5.61 1.14
C SER A 33 -4.04 -4.34 1.78
N TRP A 34 -4.67 -4.48 2.94
CA TRP A 34 -5.16 -3.37 3.74
C TRP A 34 -5.14 -3.72 5.22
N LEU A 35 -5.06 -2.69 6.06
CA LEU A 35 -5.16 -2.78 7.52
C LEU A 35 -6.18 -1.78 8.02
N SER A 36 -7.07 -2.18 8.93
CA SER A 36 -7.98 -1.23 9.57
C SER A 36 -7.19 -0.26 10.46
N TRP A 37 -7.69 0.97 10.63
CA TRP A 37 -7.03 2.03 11.41
C TRP A 37 -6.71 1.68 12.86
N ASN A 38 -7.33 0.65 13.42
CA ASN A 38 -7.03 0.19 14.78
C ASN A 38 -5.80 -0.75 14.84
N ALA A 39 -5.30 -1.24 13.70
CA ALA A 39 -4.15 -2.13 13.60
C ALA A 39 -2.83 -1.34 13.47
N PHE A 40 -2.57 -0.40 14.39
CA PHE A 40 -1.43 0.52 14.31
C PHE A 40 -0.08 -0.20 14.39
N LYS A 41 0.05 -1.22 15.24
CA LYS A 41 1.30 -1.97 15.42
C LYS A 41 1.64 -2.79 14.18
N GLU A 42 0.61 -3.40 13.60
CA GLU A 42 0.68 -4.11 12.33
C GLU A 42 1.01 -3.14 11.21
N TYR A 43 0.43 -1.95 11.21
CA TYR A 43 0.74 -0.89 10.25
C TYR A 43 2.21 -0.49 10.30
N GLU A 44 2.78 -0.20 11.47
CA GLU A 44 4.19 0.18 11.59
C GLU A 44 5.13 -0.93 11.10
N THR A 45 4.82 -2.18 11.44
CA THR A 45 5.59 -3.35 10.98
C THR A 45 5.47 -3.50 9.46
N TRP A 46 4.26 -3.35 8.94
CA TRP A 46 3.94 -3.48 7.54
C TRP A 46 4.58 -2.35 6.69
N GLU A 47 4.53 -1.11 7.19
CA GLU A 47 5.16 0.07 6.58
C GLU A 47 6.68 -0.10 6.48
N LYS A 48 7.34 -0.62 7.52
CA LYS A 48 8.79 -0.90 7.51
C LYS A 48 9.21 -1.98 6.52
N ASN A 49 8.36 -2.97 6.29
CA ASN A 49 8.68 -4.10 5.43
C ASN A 49 8.33 -3.85 3.95
N CYS A 50 7.46 -2.89 3.67
CA CYS A 50 7.21 -2.47 2.30
C CYS A 50 8.35 -1.55 1.85
N LEU A 51 8.95 -1.83 0.69
CA LEU A 51 9.87 -0.89 0.02
C LEU A 51 9.04 0.27 -0.52
N ILE A 52 8.69 1.22 0.35
CA ILE A 52 7.84 2.35 0.00
C ILE A 52 8.68 3.38 -0.75
N GLU A 53 8.55 3.44 -2.07
CA GLU A 53 8.68 4.74 -2.72
C GLU A 53 7.43 5.53 -2.32
N LYS A 54 7.59 6.55 -1.48
CA LYS A 54 6.47 7.45 -1.20
C LYS A 54 6.12 8.12 -2.52
N ALA A 55 4.97 7.78 -3.09
CA ALA A 55 4.43 8.53 -4.21
C ALA A 55 4.18 9.95 -3.70
N GLY A 56 5.01 10.89 -4.15
CA GLY A 56 4.86 12.32 -3.92
C GLY A 56 3.69 12.91 -4.67
#